data_AF-A0A3N5N9D3-F1
#
_entry.id   AF-A0A3N5N9D3-F1
#
_cell.length_a   1.000
_cell.length_b   1.000
_cell.length_c   1.000
_cell.angle_alpha   90.00
_cell.angle_beta   90.00
_cell.angle_gamma   90.00
#
_symmetry.space_group_name_H-M   'P 1'
#
loop_
_entity.id
_entity.type
_entity.pdbx_description
1 polymer ?
#
loop_
_entity_poly.entity_id
_entity_poly.type
_entity_poly.pdbx_seq_one_letter_code
_entity_poly.pdbx_strand_id
1 'polypeptide(L)'
;MATKLPFHIPVRVSAELLELIRSLLESQPSNAAITLREVRRAAQEDRFVRLEEGELSHPQDRTALLIEIDVLISEHGEEMPAAVFLHAPPA
;
A
#
# COMPACT_ATOMS: atom_id res chain seq x y z
N MET A 1 1.09 26.95 24.86
CA MET A 1 0.66 26.69 23.47
C MET A 1 1.84 26.05 22.75
N ALA A 2 1.78 24.75 22.48
CA ALA A 2 2.84 24.05 21.76
C ALA A 2 2.49 24.01 20.28
N THR A 3 3.29 24.68 19.46
CA THR A 3 3.27 24.59 18.00
C THR A 3 3.59 23.16 17.58
N LYS A 4 2.58 22.42 17.12
CA LYS A 4 2.76 21.11 16.47
C LYS A 4 3.44 21.40 15.13
N LEU A 5 4.75 21.10 15.04
CA LEU A 5 5.50 21.21 13.79
C LEU A 5 4.79 20.39 12.70
N PRO A 6 4.79 20.84 11.42
CA PRO A 6 4.26 20.05 10.32
C PRO A 6 5.29 18.96 10.02
N PHE A 7 5.22 17.86 10.74
CA PHE A 7 5.94 16.66 10.35
C PHE A 7 5.27 16.14 9.08
N HIS A 8 5.77 16.58 7.92
CA HIS A 8 5.69 15.75 6.72
C HIS A 8 6.53 14.52 7.03
N ILE A 9 5.91 13.49 7.59
CA ILE A 9 6.51 12.17 7.62
C ILE A 9 6.65 11.81 6.13
N PRO A 10 7.87 11.64 5.58
CA PRO A 10 8.00 11.10 4.25
C PRO A 10 7.27 9.76 4.28
N VAL A 11 6.23 9.62 3.46
CA VAL A 11 5.43 8.40 3.39
C VAL A 11 6.39 7.28 3.00
N ARG A 12 6.72 6.46 3.99
CA ARG A 12 7.64 5.34 3.88
C ARG A 12 6.80 4.12 3.64
N VAL A 13 6.75 3.71 2.38
CA VAL A 13 5.99 2.56 1.91
C VAL A 13 6.89 1.33 2.02
N SER A 14 6.42 0.28 2.65
CA SER A 14 7.14 -0.99 2.79
C SER A 14 7.37 -1.63 1.42
N ALA A 15 8.40 -2.48 1.34
CA ALA A 15 8.70 -3.20 0.09
C ALA A 15 7.53 -4.10 -0.31
N GLU A 16 6.87 -4.70 0.68
CA GLU A 16 5.71 -5.57 0.53
C GLU A 16 4.52 -4.81 -0.07
N LEU A 17 4.26 -3.59 0.40
CA LEU A 17 3.20 -2.74 -0.16
C LEU A 17 3.56 -2.20 -1.56
N LEU A 18 4.83 -1.89 -1.81
CA LEU A 18 5.28 -1.49 -3.15
C LEU A 18 5.10 -2.61 -4.17
N GLU A 19 5.48 -3.84 -3.82
CA GLU A 19 5.33 -5.01 -4.69
C GLU A 19 3.87 -5.36 -4.94
N LEU A 20 3.01 -5.23 -3.92
CA LEU A 20 1.57 -5.33 -4.12
C LEU A 20 1.04 -4.33 -5.13
N ILE A 21 1.38 -3.06 -4.95
CA ILE A 21 0.90 -1.98 -5.82
C ILE A 21 1.39 -2.24 -7.25
N ARG A 22 2.66 -2.64 -7.42
CA ARG A 22 3.23 -3.00 -8.72
C ARG A 22 2.47 -4.14 -9.38
N SER A 23 2.31 -5.26 -8.68
CA SER A 23 1.61 -6.44 -9.18
C SER A 23 0.17 -6.15 -9.57
N LEU A 24 -0.54 -5.40 -8.73
CA LEU A 24 -1.91 -5.01 -9.03
C LEU A 24 -1.95 -4.17 -10.31
N LEU A 25 -1.08 -3.18 -10.47
CA LEU A 25 -1.02 -2.34 -11.67
C LEU A 25 -0.64 -3.15 -12.93
N GLU A 26 0.30 -4.07 -12.83
CA GLU A 26 0.69 -4.97 -13.93
C GLU A 26 -0.43 -5.94 -14.34
N SER A 27 -1.31 -6.30 -13.39
CA SER A 27 -2.47 -7.17 -13.65
C SER A 27 -3.65 -6.44 -14.33
N GLN A 28 -3.63 -5.11 -14.37
CA GLN A 28 -4.71 -4.30 -14.93
C GLN A 28 -4.43 -3.87 -16.37
N PRO A 29 -5.49 -3.62 -17.18
CA PRO A 29 -5.32 -2.96 -18.47
C PRO A 29 -4.72 -1.56 -18.29
N SER A 30 -3.96 -1.10 -19.29
CA SER A 30 -3.07 0.07 -19.26
C SER A 30 -3.71 1.44 -18.91
N ASN A 31 -5.03 1.49 -18.68
CA ASN A 31 -5.79 2.71 -18.39
C ASN A 31 -6.64 2.61 -17.10
N ALA A 32 -6.54 1.51 -16.35
CA ALA A 32 -7.22 1.37 -15.07
C ALA A 32 -6.30 1.89 -13.94
N ALA A 33 -6.75 2.95 -13.27
CA ALA A 33 -6.10 3.43 -12.06
C ALA A 33 -6.57 2.58 -10.87
N ILE A 34 -5.61 2.11 -10.07
CA ILE A 34 -5.90 1.39 -8.83
C ILE A 34 -5.85 2.36 -7.66
N THR A 35 -6.88 2.36 -6.85
CA THR A 35 -7.03 3.21 -5.66
C THR A 35 -6.53 2.52 -4.40
N LEU A 36 -6.20 3.29 -3.34
CA LEU A 36 -5.83 2.71 -2.04
C LEU A 36 -6.91 1.78 -1.46
N ARG A 37 -8.20 2.07 -1.71
CA ARG A 37 -9.32 1.18 -1.37
C ARG A 37 -9.21 -0.19 -2.05
N GLU A 38 -8.82 -0.23 -3.32
CA GLU A 38 -8.65 -1.47 -4.06
C GLU A 38 -7.40 -2.24 -3.63
N VAL A 39 -6.32 -1.52 -3.29
CA VAL A 39 -5.11 -2.11 -2.69
C VAL A 39 -5.46 -2.77 -1.35
N ARG A 40 -6.21 -2.08 -0.48
CA ARG A 40 -6.70 -2.63 0.79
C ARG A 40 -7.55 -3.88 0.59
N ARG A 41 -8.50 -3.84 -0.36
CA ARG A 41 -9.33 -4.99 -0.70
C ARG A 41 -8.48 -6.17 -1.18
N ALA A 42 -7.47 -5.93 -2.02
CA ALA A 42 -6.56 -6.96 -2.48
C ALA A 42 -5.67 -7.53 -1.37
N ALA A 43 -5.33 -6.74 -0.35
CA ALA A 43 -4.63 -7.20 0.85
C ALA A 43 -5.52 -7.98 1.83
N GLN A 44 -6.85 -7.80 1.76
CA GLN A 44 -7.83 -8.60 2.52
C GLN A 44 -8.19 -9.90 1.81
N GLU A 45 -8.38 -9.84 0.50
CA GLU A 45 -8.55 -11.01 -0.35
C GLU A 45 -7.20 -11.74 -0.41
N ASP A 46 -7.21 -13.07 -0.45
CA ASP A 46 -5.98 -13.87 -0.37
C ASP A 46 -5.08 -13.80 -1.64
N ARG A 47 -5.24 -12.74 -2.44
CA ARG A 47 -4.52 -12.52 -3.71
C ARG A 47 -3.01 -12.36 -3.52
N PHE A 48 -2.56 -12.07 -2.30
CA PHE A 48 -1.15 -12.04 -1.93
C PHE A 48 -0.46 -13.40 -1.84
N VAL A 49 -1.20 -14.47 -1.58
CA VAL A 49 -0.62 -15.82 -1.39
C VAL A 49 -0.02 -16.38 -2.69
N ARG A 50 -0.24 -15.70 -3.83
CA ARG A 50 0.29 -16.12 -5.14
C ARG A 50 1.41 -15.24 -5.68
N LEU A 51 1.78 -14.18 -4.98
CA LEU A 51 2.71 -13.20 -5.56
C LEU A 51 4.15 -13.70 -5.64
N GLU A 52 4.60 -14.48 -4.66
CA GLU A 52 5.77 -15.33 -4.78
C GLU A 52 5.54 -16.58 -3.91
N GLU A 53 6.09 -17.73 -4.29
CA GLU A 53 6.06 -18.98 -3.49
C GLU A 53 6.86 -18.89 -2.17
N GLY A 54 7.09 -17.69 -1.66
CA GLY A 54 7.72 -17.41 -0.39
C GLY A 54 7.25 -16.06 0.16
N GLU A 55 7.05 -16.02 1.47
CA GLU A 55 7.27 -14.82 2.29
C GLU A 55 6.09 -13.90 2.68
N LEU A 56 4.82 -14.32 2.54
CA LEU A 56 3.72 -13.73 3.32
C LEU A 56 2.77 -14.78 3.94
N SER A 57 3.34 -15.91 4.36
CA SER A 57 2.60 -17.00 5.01
C SER A 57 2.21 -16.73 6.46
N HIS A 58 2.64 -15.61 7.07
CA HIS A 58 2.33 -15.30 8.47
C HIS A 58 1.21 -14.24 8.60
N PRO A 59 0.15 -14.52 9.38
CA PRO A 59 -0.94 -13.57 9.64
C PRO A 59 -0.50 -12.21 10.20
N GLN A 60 0.66 -12.15 10.86
CA GLN A 60 1.23 -10.93 11.42
C GLN A 60 1.71 -9.96 10.32
N ASP A 61 2.28 -10.48 9.22
CA ASP A 61 2.80 -9.67 8.12
C ASP A 61 1.64 -9.05 7.33
N ARG A 62 0.56 -9.83 7.12
CA ARG A 62 -0.70 -9.32 6.56
C ARG A 62 -1.31 -8.22 7.44
N THR A 63 -1.27 -8.39 8.76
CA THR A 63 -1.83 -7.40 9.68
C THR A 63 -1.04 -6.10 9.63
N ALA A 64 0.29 -6.18 9.62
CA ALA A 64 1.17 -5.02 9.47
C ALA A 64 0.90 -4.27 8.15
N LEU A 65 0.76 -5.01 7.04
CA LEU A 65 0.44 -4.45 5.73
C LEU A 65 -0.92 -3.73 5.71
N LEU A 66 -1.96 -4.34 6.31
CA LEU A 66 -3.29 -3.71 6.39
C LEU A 66 -3.26 -2.42 7.23
N ILE A 67 -2.51 -2.41 8.33
CA ILE A 67 -2.32 -1.20 9.15
C ILE A 67 -1.63 -0.11 8.33
N GLU A 68 -0.60 -0.46 7.56
CA GLU A 68 0.10 0.48 6.71
C GLU A 68 -0.83 1.10 5.64
N ILE A 69 -1.62 0.27 4.96
CA ILE A 69 -2.60 0.75 3.96
C ILE A 69 -3.66 1.64 4.63
N ASP A 70 -4.13 1.29 5.83
CA ASP A 70 -5.09 2.10 6.59
C ASP A 70 -4.50 3.48 6.98
N VAL A 71 -3.20 3.55 7.30
CA VAL A 71 -2.49 4.83 7.50
C VAL A 71 -2.47 5.65 6.22
N LEU A 72 -2.08 5.06 5.08
CA LEU A 72 -2.07 5.77 3.79
C LEU A 72 -3.47 6.30 3.43
N ILE A 73 -4.51 5.50 3.64
CA ILE A 73 -5.90 5.91 3.43
C ILE A 73 -6.28 7.06 4.34
N SER A 74 -5.89 7.01 5.62
CA SER A 74 -6.18 8.09 6.56
C SER A 74 -5.48 9.40 6.19
N GLU A 75 -4.28 9.34 5.61
CA GLU A 75 -3.49 10.51 5.24
C GLU A 75 -3.85 11.09 3.87
N HIS A 76 -4.23 10.24 2.92
CA HIS A 76 -4.38 10.61 1.50
C HIS A 76 -5.79 10.40 0.94
N GLY A 77 -6.64 9.65 1.63
CA GLY A 77 -7.98 9.29 1.19
C GLY A 77 -8.02 7.99 0.37
N GLU A 78 -9.17 7.31 0.44
CA GLU A 78 -9.42 6.01 -0.20
C GLU A 78 -9.27 6.01 -1.73
N GLU A 79 -9.60 7.12 -2.36
CA GLU A 79 -9.59 7.29 -3.83
C GLU A 79 -8.23 7.72 -4.38
N MET A 80 -7.20 7.86 -3.53
CA MET A 80 -5.85 8.21 -3.96
C MET A 80 -5.31 7.11 -4.91
N PRO A 81 -4.81 7.47 -6.11
CA PRO A 81 -4.17 6.51 -7.00
C PRO A 81 -2.92 5.90 -6.36
N ALA A 82 -2.88 4.58 -6.26
CA ALA A 82 -1.79 3.84 -5.63
C ALA A 82 -0.45 4.02 -6.37
N ALA A 83 -0.47 4.28 -7.67
CA ALA A 83 0.73 4.51 -8.49
C ALA A 83 1.59 5.70 -8.01
N VAL A 84 1.01 6.67 -7.27
CA VAL A 84 1.76 7.80 -6.69
C VAL A 84 2.83 7.32 -5.71
N PHE A 85 2.58 6.21 -5.02
CA PHE A 85 3.46 5.66 -3.99
C PHE A 85 4.65 4.86 -4.57
N LEU A 86 4.61 4.46 -5.85
CA LEU A 86 5.74 3.78 -6.51
C LEU A 86 6.96 4.69 -6.71
N HIS A 87 6.76 6.01 -6.65
CA HIS A 87 7.81 7.02 -6.78
C HIS A 87 8.13 7.69 -5.45
N ALA A 88 7.53 7.23 -4.35
CA ALA A 88 7.86 7.70 -3.02
C ALA A 88 9.33 7.36 -2.70
N PRO A 89 10.08 8.27 -2.07
CA PRO A 89 11.44 7.95 -1.64
C PRO A 89 11.41 6.76 -0.67
N PRO A 90 12.32 5.78 -0.82
CA PRO A 90 12.30 4.57 0.00
C PRO A 90 12.50 4.88 1.49
N ALA A 91 11.94 4.01 2.32
CA ALA A 91 12.22 3.94 3.75
C ALA A 91 13.65 3.43 4.00
#